data_AF-U9TAH6-F1
#
_entry.id   AF-U9TAH6-F1
#
_cell.length_a   1.000
_cell.length_b   1.000
_cell.length_c   1.000
_cell.angle_alpha   90.00
_cell.angle_beta   90.00
_cell.angle_gamma   90.00
#
_symmetry.space_group_name_H-M   'P 1'
#
loop_
_entity.id
_entity.type
_entity.pdbx_description
1 polymer ?
#
loop_
_entity_poly.entity_id
_entity_poly.type
_entity_poly.pdbx_seq_one_letter_code
_entity_poly.pdbx_strand_id
1 'polypeptide(L)' 'SINSEWFKNHIKPVAIATILSSGDIELLHIFDSNFGGFKIFSVKFSPKTLNLIFWGGFLNIILENLPQLVIQVQ' A
#
# COMPACT_ATOMS: atom_id res chain seq x y z
N SER A 1 -23.86 10.02 9.50
CA SER A 1 -22.78 9.87 8.50
C SER A 1 -22.27 8.44 8.53
N ILE A 2 -22.72 7.63 7.56
CA ILE A 2 -22.46 6.18 7.42
C ILE A 2 -20.96 5.82 7.43
N ASN A 3 -20.09 6.77 7.07
CA ASN A 3 -18.64 6.55 7.01
C ASN A 3 -17.98 6.45 8.39
N SER A 4 -18.57 7.04 9.43
CA SER A 4 -17.93 7.12 10.76
C SER A 4 -17.98 5.80 11.54
N GLU A 5 -19.04 5.02 11.38
CA GLU A 5 -19.26 3.79 12.14
C GLU A 5 -18.47 2.62 11.52
N TRP A 6 -18.44 2.55 10.19
CA TRP A 6 -17.57 1.63 9.47
C TRP A 6 -16.09 1.89 9.79
N PHE A 7 -15.67 3.16 9.79
CA PHE A 7 -14.29 3.53 10.10
C PHE A 7 -13.92 3.19 11.55
N LYS A 8 -14.81 3.45 12.52
CA LYS A 8 -14.60 3.07 13.93
C LYS A 8 -14.40 1.56 14.09
N ASN A 9 -15.14 0.75 13.34
CA ASN A 9 -15.03 -0.71 13.39
C ASN A 9 -13.79 -1.25 12.65
N HIS A 10 -13.19 -0.46 11.75
CA HIS A 10 -12.04 -0.87 10.92
C HIS A 10 -10.79 -0.02 11.16
N ILE A 11 -10.70 0.69 12.27
CA ILE A 11 -9.61 1.65 12.52
C ILE A 11 -8.23 0.99 12.57
N LYS A 12 -8.13 -0.23 13.09
CA LYS A 12 -6.87 -0.98 13.19
C LYS A 12 -6.28 -1.35 11.83
N PRO A 13 -7.00 -2.08 10.94
CA PRO A 13 -6.46 -2.39 9.61
C PRO A 13 -6.23 -1.13 8.77
N VAL A 14 -7.05 -0.08 8.92
CA VAL A 14 -6.82 1.21 8.25
C VAL A 14 -5.52 1.84 8.72
N ALA A 15 -5.26 1.92 10.03
CA ALA A 15 -4.03 2.49 10.56
C ALA A 15 -2.78 1.72 10.09
N ILE A 16 -2.83 0.38 10.09
CA ILE A 16 -1.74 -0.45 9.59
C ILE A 16 -1.51 -0.19 8.10
N ALA A 17 -2.57 -0.16 7.29
CA ALA A 17 -2.48 0.13 5.86
C ALA A 17 -1.86 1.51 5.61
N THR A 18 -2.28 2.54 6.36
CA THR A 18 -1.71 3.88 6.27
C THR A 18 -0.23 3.91 6.61
N ILE A 19 0.19 3.25 7.70
CA ILE A 19 1.61 3.21 8.09
C ILE A 19 2.44 2.51 7.02
N LEU A 20 2.02 1.32 6.58
CA LEU A 20 2.74 0.57 5.55
C LEU A 20 2.84 1.35 4.24
N SER A 21 1.70 1.87 3.74
CA SER A 21 1.67 2.61 2.48
C SER A 21 2.41 3.95 2.52
N SER A 22 2.59 4.53 3.71
CA SER A 22 3.32 5.79 3.87
C SER A 22 4.82 5.65 3.67
N GLY A 23 5.36 4.46 3.93
CA GLY A 23 6.76 4.14 3.64
C GLY A 23 6.92 3.63 2.22
N ASP A 24 6.17 2.57 1.88
CA ASP A 24 6.17 1.98 0.55
C ASP A 24 4.81 1.31 0.29
N ILE A 25 4.16 1.69 -0.81
CA ILE A 25 2.86 1.16 -1.19
C ILE A 25 2.90 -0.35 -1.48
N GLU A 26 4.04 -0.91 -1.87
CA GLU A 26 4.21 -2.36 -2.09
C GLU A 26 4.07 -3.15 -0.78
N LEU A 27 4.34 -2.55 0.38
CA LEU A 27 4.13 -3.20 1.69
C LEU A 27 2.66 -3.53 1.97
N LEU A 28 1.71 -2.98 1.21
CA LEU A 28 0.31 -3.38 1.30
C LEU A 28 0.10 -4.85 0.91
N HIS A 29 1.00 -5.47 0.14
CA HIS A 29 0.98 -6.92 -0.14
C HIS A 29 1.18 -7.79 1.12
N ILE A 30 1.62 -7.22 2.24
CA ILE A 30 1.62 -7.96 3.52
C ILE A 30 0.19 -8.42 3.86
N PHE A 31 -0.84 -7.64 3.48
CA PHE A 31 -2.24 -8.00 3.73
C PHE A 31 -2.75 -9.20 2.93
N ASP A 32 -2.15 -9.58 1.81
CA ASP A 32 -2.56 -10.75 1.00
C ASP A 32 -1.53 -11.90 1.00
N SER A 33 -0.39 -11.70 1.66
CA SER A 33 0.71 -12.68 1.78
C SER A 33 0.52 -13.79 2.81
N ASN A 34 -0.54 -13.75 3.63
CA ASN A 34 -0.73 -14.60 4.82
C ASN A 34 0.39 -14.44 5.87
N PHE A 35 0.90 -13.23 6.04
CA PHE A 35 2.01 -12.95 6.97
C PHE A 35 1.70 -13.41 8.41
N GLY A 36 2.58 -14.22 8.98
CA GLY A 36 2.42 -14.76 10.33
C GLY A 36 1.17 -15.61 10.57
N GLY A 37 0.44 -16.01 9.52
CA GLY A 37 -0.83 -16.74 9.63
C GLY A 37 -1.97 -15.94 10.27
N PHE A 38 -1.82 -14.62 10.43
CA PHE A 38 -2.87 -13.79 11.03
C PHE A 38 -3.97 -13.48 10.01
N LYS A 39 -5.22 -13.56 10.43
CA LYS A 39 -6.40 -13.30 9.58
C LYS A 39 -6.41 -11.92 8.93
N ILE A 40 -5.81 -10.91 9.58
CA ILE A 40 -5.68 -9.57 9.02
C ILE A 40 -4.73 -9.51 7.82
N PHE A 41 -3.84 -10.49 7.67
CA PHE A 41 -2.87 -10.58 6.58
C PHE A 41 -3.24 -11.65 5.55
N SER A 42 -4.47 -12.14 5.59
CA SER A 42 -5.01 -13.12 4.62
C SER A 42 -6.17 -12.50 3.80
N VAL A 43 -6.12 -11.19 3.57
CA VAL A 43 -7.11 -10.45 2.80
C VAL A 43 -6.99 -10.80 1.32
N LYS A 44 -8.13 -10.91 0.63
CA LYS A 44 -8.15 -11.06 -0.82
C LYS A 44 -8.39 -9.71 -1.46
N PHE A 45 -7.34 -9.09 -2.00
CA PHE A 45 -7.48 -7.86 -2.75
C PHE A 45 -8.25 -8.09 -4.06
N SER A 46 -8.96 -7.05 -4.49
CA SER A 46 -9.56 -7.03 -5.82
C SER A 46 -8.48 -6.84 -6.89
N PRO A 47 -8.68 -7.31 -8.14
CA PRO A 47 -7.74 -7.05 -9.23
C PRO A 47 -7.44 -5.57 -9.44
N LYS A 48 -8.43 -4.69 -9.22
CA LYS A 48 -8.26 -3.24 -9.29
C LYS A 48 -7.32 -2.72 -8.21
N THR A 49 -7.44 -3.24 -6.99
CA THR A 49 -6.59 -2.86 -5.86
C THR A 49 -5.15 -3.30 -6.10
N LEU A 50 -4.93 -4.53 -6.57
CA LEU A 50 -3.60 -5.02 -6.94
C LEU A 50 -2.97 -4.16 -8.05
N ASN A 51 -3.76 -3.79 -9.06
CA ASN A 51 -3.29 -2.90 -10.13
C ASN A 51 -2.89 -1.52 -9.59
N LEU A 52 -3.65 -0.95 -8.64
CA LEU A 52 -3.30 0.32 -8.01
C LEU A 52 -2.01 0.23 -7.18
N ILE A 53 -1.83 -0.85 -6.41
CA ILE A 53 -0.59 -1.07 -5.65
C ILE A 53 0.60 -1.18 -6.61
N PHE A 54 0.45 -1.97 -7.67
CA PHE A 54 1.47 -2.14 -8.70
C PHE A 54 1.85 -0.82 -9.38
N TRP A 55 0.88 -0.06 -9.88
CA TRP A 55 1.14 1.23 -10.52
C TRP A 55 1.68 2.27 -9.54
N GLY A 56 1.23 2.23 -8.28
CA GLY A 56 1.77 3.09 -7.23
C GLY A 56 3.24 2.81 -6.94
N GLY A 57 3.63 1.54 -6.80
CA GLY A 57 5.03 1.13 -6.60
C GLY A 57 5.89 1.51 -7.80
N PHE A 58 5.39 1.26 -9.01
CA PHE A 58 6.05 1.65 -10.25
C PHE A 58 6.30 3.16 -10.35
N LEU A 59 5.31 3.99 -9.97
CA LEU A 59 5.47 5.45 -9.93
C LEU A 59 6.47 5.89 -8.86
N ASN A 60 6.48 5.23 -7.69
CA ASN A 60 7.45 5.51 -6.63
C ASN A 60 8.89 5.32 -7.13
N ILE A 61 9.15 4.21 -7.82
CA ILE A 61 10.46 3.90 -8.42
C ILE A 61 10.82 4.95 -9.50
N ILE A 62 9.89 5.33 -10.39
CA ILE A 62 10.17 6.36 -11.40
C ILE A 62 10.53 7.69 -10.73
N LEU A 63 9.77 8.12 -9.72
CA LEU A 63 10.02 9.40 -9.05
C LEU A 63 11.31 9.40 -8.25
N GLU A 64 11.75 8.26 -7.73
CA GLU A 64 13.05 8.14 -7.05
C GLU A 64 14.21 8.16 -8.07
N ASN A 65 14.06 7.52 -9.22
CA ASN A 65 15.13 7.39 -10.22
C ASN A 65 15.19 8.56 -11.22
N LEU A 66 14.09 9.27 -11.48
CA LEU A 66 14.05 10.40 -12.42
C LEU A 66 15.00 11.55 -11.97
N PRO A 67 15.02 11.97 -10.70
CA PRO A 67 16.00 12.95 -10.20
C PRO A 67 17.44 12.43 -10.31
N GLN A 68 17.66 11.15 -10.01
CA GLN A 68 18.99 10.51 -10.11
C GLN A 68 19.53 10.59 -11.55
N LEU A 69 18.68 10.33 -12.54
CA LEU A 69 19.00 10.43 -13.97
C LEU A 69 19.29 11.87 -14.39
N VAL A 70 18.53 12.85 -13.87
CA VAL A 70 18.78 14.27 -14.15
C VAL A 70 20.11 14.73 -13.53
N ILE A 71 20.43 14.28 -12.32
CA ILE A 71 21.68 14.63 -11.62
C ILE A 71 22.89 14.00 -12.32
N GLN A 72 22.80 12.77 -12.84
CA GLN A 72 23.91 12.10 -13.53
C GLN A 72 24.21 12.64 -14.94
N VAL A 73 23.26 13.35 -15.56
CA VAL A 73 23.44 13.96 -16.88
C VAL A 73 24.04 15.38 -16.78
N GLN A 74 24.08 15.97 -15.57
CA GLN A 74 24.60 17.32 -15.32
C GLN A 74 26.08 17.33 -14.92
#